data_AF-A0A8S9BYC9-F1
#
_entry.id   AF-A0A8S9BYC9-F1
#
_cell.length_a   1.000
_cell.length_b   1.000
_cell.length_c   1.000
_cell.angle_alpha   90.00
_cell.angle_beta   90.00
_cell.angle_gamma   90.00
#
_symmetry.space_group_name_H-M   'P 1'
#
loop_
_entity.id
_entity.type
_entity.pdbx_description
1 polymer ?
#
loop_
_entity_poly.entity_id
_entity_poly.type
_entity_poly.pdbx_seq_one_letter_code
_entity_poly.pdbx_strand_id
1 'polypeptide(L)'
;MPLKAEGSAVGKQVKPETPEPATPKPVPKLTPQDTKNESDDEDDDGDTRMKDLPEFRIKTTRLVKVATPPIFKGKPSKLKVHLAKVIIYIEYNVDMFEDDSDKVTFAIFYLKGPAFDYMEIFFRDFKGNAKRDWKPQTRVMFDDFKVYKRCLTEIYGNVDEREEATRIVRKLRMKESYPEYRATF
;
A
#
# COMPACT_ATOMS: atom_id res chain seq x y z
N MET A 1 -15.85 18.03 63.78
CA MET A 1 -16.96 17.06 63.81
C MET A 1 -18.21 17.76 63.29
N PRO A 2 -19.21 17.10 62.70
CA PRO A 2 -19.15 16.08 61.64
C PRO A 2 -20.27 16.22 60.56
N LEU A 3 -20.11 15.48 59.45
CA LEU A 3 -21.07 14.67 58.68
C LEU A 3 -22.50 15.16 58.34
N LYS A 4 -22.77 15.19 57.03
CA LYS A 4 -23.94 14.58 56.32
C LYS A 4 -23.41 14.19 54.92
N ALA A 5 -23.34 12.94 54.43
CA ALA A 5 -24.31 11.84 54.30
C ALA A 5 -25.62 12.32 53.65
N GLU A 6 -26.19 11.78 52.55
CA GLU A 6 -26.05 10.53 51.81
C GLU A 6 -26.92 10.63 50.52
N GLY A 7 -26.78 9.68 49.59
CA GLY A 7 -27.77 9.37 48.53
C GLY A 7 -27.25 9.59 47.10
N SER A 8 -26.68 8.62 46.37
CA SER A 8 -27.21 7.31 45.90
C SER A 8 -28.25 7.40 44.76
N ALA A 9 -27.76 7.25 43.52
CA ALA A 9 -28.40 6.66 42.32
C ALA A 9 -27.31 6.65 41.22
N VAL A 10 -26.60 5.56 40.91
CA VAL A 10 -26.97 4.31 40.22
C VAL A 10 -27.64 4.52 38.85
N GLY A 11 -26.90 4.12 37.80
CA GLY A 11 -27.39 3.81 36.45
C GLY A 11 -27.23 4.97 35.44
N LYS A 12 -26.50 4.86 34.32
CA LYS A 12 -25.97 3.72 33.55
C LYS A 12 -24.64 4.14 32.91
N GLN A 13 -23.71 3.19 32.88
CA GLN A 13 -22.55 3.21 32.01
C GLN A 13 -23.03 3.17 30.55
N VAL A 14 -22.64 4.16 29.74
CA VAL A 14 -22.65 4.03 28.28
C VAL A 14 -21.24 3.62 27.87
N LYS A 15 -21.14 2.32 27.57
CA LYS A 15 -19.99 1.64 26.99
C LYS A 15 -19.60 2.32 25.66
N PRO A 16 -18.31 2.44 25.32
CA PRO A 16 -17.88 3.11 24.11
C PRO A 16 -18.38 2.33 22.88
N GLU A 17 -19.26 2.94 22.09
CA GLU A 17 -19.64 2.40 20.79
C GLU A 17 -18.44 2.52 19.85
N THR A 18 -17.89 1.35 19.55
CA THR A 18 -16.98 1.10 18.45
C THR A 18 -17.68 1.51 17.16
N PRO A 19 -17.08 2.29 16.25
CA PRO A 19 -17.58 2.33 14.88
C PRO A 19 -17.30 0.95 14.28
N GLU A 20 -18.32 0.10 14.31
CA GLU A 20 -18.32 -1.16 13.56
C GLU A 20 -18.10 -0.87 12.06
N PRO A 21 -17.39 -1.76 11.36
CA PRO A 21 -16.98 -1.56 9.98
C PRO A 21 -18.21 -1.45 9.10
N ALA A 22 -18.29 -0.38 8.30
CA ALA A 22 -19.28 -0.25 7.25
C ALA A 22 -19.20 -1.49 6.34
N THR A 23 -20.21 -2.36 6.49
CA THR A 23 -20.44 -3.52 5.65
C THR A 23 -20.45 -3.08 4.19
N PRO A 24 -19.72 -3.76 3.29
CA PRO A 24 -19.77 -3.45 1.87
C PRO A 24 -21.20 -3.61 1.35
N LYS A 25 -21.70 -2.57 0.68
CA LYS A 25 -22.99 -2.56 -0.01
C LYS A 25 -23.09 -3.80 -0.91
N PRO A 26 -24.23 -4.51 -0.92
CA PRO A 26 -24.38 -5.75 -1.68
C PRO A 26 -24.30 -5.45 -3.19
N VAL A 27 -23.37 -6.14 -3.84
CA VAL A 27 -23.22 -6.21 -5.29
C VAL A 27 -24.55 -6.65 -5.93
N PRO A 28 -25.01 -6.06 -7.04
CA PRO A 28 -26.17 -6.58 -7.76
C PRO A 28 -25.91 -8.02 -8.18
N LYS A 29 -26.62 -8.95 -7.55
CA LYS A 29 -26.62 -10.37 -7.88
C LYS A 29 -27.38 -10.50 -9.20
N LEU A 30 -26.67 -10.74 -10.30
CA LEU A 30 -27.27 -11.23 -11.53
C LEU A 30 -27.93 -12.57 -11.23
N THR A 31 -29.25 -12.55 -11.07
CA THR A 31 -30.09 -13.75 -11.07
C THR A 31 -29.98 -14.43 -12.44
N PRO A 32 -29.70 -15.74 -12.51
CA PRO A 32 -29.95 -16.53 -13.71
C PRO A 32 -31.45 -16.49 -13.96
N GLN A 33 -31.88 -15.87 -15.07
CA GLN A 33 -33.28 -15.97 -15.47
C GLN A 33 -33.50 -17.34 -16.09
N ASP A 34 -34.46 -18.04 -15.48
CA ASP A 34 -34.96 -19.34 -15.85
C ASP A 34 -35.42 -19.38 -17.30
N THR A 35 -35.07 -20.50 -17.91
CA THR A 35 -35.58 -21.02 -19.17
C THR A 35 -37.09 -21.19 -19.07
N LYS A 36 -37.84 -20.51 -19.94
CA LYS A 36 -39.17 -20.96 -20.37
C LYS A 36 -39.21 -20.95 -21.89
N ASN A 37 -39.00 -22.14 -22.44
CA ASN A 37 -39.50 -22.50 -23.75
C ASN A 37 -41.00 -22.71 -23.61
N GLU A 38 -41.79 -21.96 -24.36
CA GLU A 38 -43.13 -22.38 -24.77
C GLU A 38 -43.30 -21.96 -26.22
N SER A 39 -43.76 -22.93 -26.99
CA SER A 39 -43.89 -22.96 -28.43
C SER A 39 -45.24 -22.38 -28.86
N ASP A 40 -45.29 -21.84 -30.07
CA ASP A 40 -46.14 -22.31 -31.18
C ASP A 40 -46.36 -21.17 -32.20
N ASP A 41 -45.90 -21.46 -33.42
CA ASP A 41 -46.41 -21.10 -34.75
C ASP A 41 -46.72 -19.63 -35.09
N GLU A 42 -45.95 -19.07 -36.03
CA GLU A 42 -46.46 -18.70 -37.36
C GLU A 42 -45.30 -18.36 -38.32
N ASP A 43 -45.46 -18.80 -39.56
CA ASP A 43 -44.48 -18.87 -40.64
C ASP A 43 -43.97 -17.51 -41.15
N ASP A 44 -42.66 -17.36 -41.31
CA ASP A 44 -42.07 -16.50 -42.36
C ASP A 44 -40.66 -16.99 -42.73
N ASP A 45 -40.57 -17.65 -43.87
CA ASP A 45 -39.34 -18.13 -44.52
C ASP A 45 -38.49 -16.94 -45.00
N GLY A 46 -37.74 -16.34 -44.07
CA GLY A 46 -36.71 -15.34 -44.34
C GLY A 46 -35.32 -15.85 -43.96
N ASP A 47 -34.72 -16.72 -44.78
CA ASP A 47 -33.28 -17.06 -44.69
C ASP A 47 -32.42 -15.81 -44.89
N THR A 48 -32.18 -15.07 -43.82
CA THR A 48 -31.13 -14.05 -43.73
C THR A 48 -30.09 -14.52 -42.73
N ARG A 49 -29.41 -15.59 -43.11
CA ARG A 49 -28.02 -15.95 -42.79
C ARG A 49 -27.20 -14.80 -42.14
N MET A 50 -27.23 -14.67 -40.81
CA MET A 50 -26.34 -13.79 -40.04
C MET A 50 -24.90 -14.31 -40.16
N LYS A 51 -24.18 -13.86 -41.18
CA LYS A 51 -22.82 -14.31 -41.50
C LYS A 51 -21.71 -13.40 -40.98
N ASP A 52 -22.07 -12.24 -40.44
CA ASP A 52 -21.11 -11.19 -40.11
C ASP A 52 -21.29 -10.65 -38.68
N LEU A 53 -21.46 -11.54 -37.69
CA LEU A 53 -21.28 -11.14 -36.29
C LEU A 53 -19.77 -10.97 -36.04
N PRO A 54 -19.29 -9.75 -35.71
CA PRO A 54 -17.89 -9.58 -35.35
C PRO A 54 -17.63 -10.42 -34.11
N GLU A 55 -16.65 -11.32 -34.21
CA GLU A 55 -16.23 -12.17 -33.11
C GLU A 55 -15.71 -11.27 -31.99
N PHE A 56 -16.59 -10.92 -31.06
CA PHE A 56 -16.27 -10.06 -29.93
C PHE A 56 -15.43 -10.90 -28.97
N ARG A 57 -14.16 -11.07 -29.31
CA ARG A 57 -13.18 -11.73 -28.47
C ARG A 57 -12.98 -10.82 -27.27
N ILE A 58 -13.73 -11.07 -26.20
CA ILE A 58 -13.52 -10.46 -24.90
C ILE A 58 -12.11 -10.86 -24.48
N LYS A 59 -11.16 -9.95 -24.67
CA LYS A 59 -9.80 -10.09 -24.13
C LYS A 59 -9.93 -9.89 -22.63
N THR A 60 -10.13 -10.96 -21.88
CA THR A 60 -10.01 -10.92 -20.42
C THR A 60 -8.55 -10.64 -20.09
N THR A 61 -8.20 -9.37 -19.89
CA THR A 61 -6.92 -8.99 -19.32
C THR A 61 -6.89 -9.50 -17.89
N ARG A 62 -6.00 -10.45 -17.61
CA ARG A 62 -5.78 -10.94 -16.25
C ARG A 62 -5.25 -9.78 -15.42
N LEU A 63 -6.08 -9.24 -14.53
CA LEU A 63 -5.66 -8.21 -13.58
C LEU A 63 -4.60 -8.82 -12.65
N VAL A 64 -3.34 -8.47 -12.87
CA VAL A 64 -2.24 -8.93 -12.02
C VAL A 64 -2.36 -8.18 -10.69
N LYS A 65 -2.80 -8.88 -9.64
CA LYS A 65 -2.87 -8.31 -8.29
C LYS A 65 -1.46 -8.12 -7.76
N VAL A 66 -0.98 -6.88 -7.76
CA VAL A 66 0.33 -6.53 -7.20
C VAL A 66 0.30 -6.64 -5.69
N ALA A 67 1.35 -7.20 -5.10
CA ALA A 67 1.48 -7.30 -3.65
C ALA A 67 1.63 -5.92 -3.00
N THR A 68 0.98 -5.73 -1.86
CA THR A 68 1.06 -4.51 -1.06
C THR A 68 2.51 -4.23 -0.60
N PRO A 69 3.01 -2.99 -0.72
CA PRO A 69 4.34 -2.63 -0.22
C PRO A 69 4.50 -2.89 1.29
N PRO A 70 5.69 -3.27 1.76
CA PRO A 70 5.96 -3.49 3.17
C PRO A 70 6.03 -2.17 3.92
N ILE A 71 5.58 -2.17 5.16
CA ILE A 71 5.68 -1.01 6.05
C ILE A 71 7.15 -0.75 6.41
N PHE A 72 7.58 0.50 6.30
CA PHE A 72 8.93 0.94 6.66
C PHE A 72 8.94 1.74 7.96
N LYS A 73 9.76 1.29 8.93
CA LYS A 73 9.87 1.90 10.26
C LYS A 73 11.13 2.75 10.47
N GLY A 74 11.94 2.99 9.42
CA GLY A 74 13.22 3.70 9.54
C GLY A 74 14.47 2.83 9.66
N LYS A 75 14.39 1.52 9.40
CA LYS A 75 15.57 0.61 9.45
C LYS A 75 16.37 0.67 8.12
N PRO A 76 17.63 1.12 8.09
CA PRO A 76 18.38 1.30 6.84
C PRO A 76 18.45 0.06 5.94
N SER A 77 18.70 -1.11 6.52
CA SER A 77 18.79 -2.39 5.78
C SER A 77 17.48 -2.79 5.07
N LYS A 78 16.34 -2.19 5.45
CA LYS A 78 15.02 -2.46 4.84
C LYS A 78 14.58 -1.37 3.86
N LEU A 79 15.30 -0.25 3.77
CA LEU A 79 14.92 0.88 2.91
C LEU A 79 14.89 0.50 1.44
N LYS A 80 15.95 -0.17 0.96
CA LYS A 80 16.05 -0.57 -0.46
C LYS A 80 14.91 -1.48 -0.90
N VAL A 81 14.58 -2.47 -0.08
CA VAL A 81 13.49 -3.41 -0.35
C VAL A 81 12.14 -2.70 -0.32
N HIS A 82 11.94 -1.76 0.61
CA HIS A 82 10.73 -0.95 0.67
C HIS A 82 10.57 -0.07 -0.58
N LEU A 83 11.59 0.72 -0.93
CA LEU A 83 11.56 1.60 -2.11
C LEU A 83 11.33 0.81 -3.40
N ALA A 84 12.01 -0.32 -3.59
CA ALA A 84 11.80 -1.17 -4.77
C ALA A 84 10.35 -1.64 -4.89
N LYS A 85 9.74 -2.09 -3.80
CA LYS A 85 8.34 -2.55 -3.81
C LYS A 85 7.34 -1.43 -4.02
N VAL A 86 7.59 -0.24 -3.48
CA VAL A 86 6.76 0.95 -3.75
C VAL A 86 6.84 1.35 -5.22
N ILE A 87 8.05 1.36 -5.79
CA ILE A 87 8.25 1.67 -7.23
C ILE A 87 7.50 0.66 -8.10
N ILE A 88 7.68 -0.63 -7.85
CA ILE A 88 6.96 -1.69 -8.58
C ILE A 88 5.44 -1.48 -8.45
N TYR A 89 4.94 -1.16 -7.25
CA TYR A 89 3.51 -0.91 -7.09
C TYR A 89 3.02 0.27 -7.94
N ILE A 90 3.75 1.38 -7.94
CA ILE A 90 3.40 2.56 -8.74
C ILE A 90 3.45 2.25 -10.24
N GLU A 91 4.47 1.52 -10.70
CA GLU A 91 4.65 1.15 -12.12
C GLU A 91 3.56 0.22 -12.65
N TYR A 92 3.01 -0.65 -11.80
CA TYR A 92 1.90 -1.51 -12.20
C TYR A 92 0.52 -0.86 -12.05
N ASN A 93 0.41 0.22 -11.28
CA ASN A 93 -0.84 0.93 -11.00
C ASN A 93 -0.75 2.38 -11.45
N VAL A 94 -0.08 2.67 -12.58
CA VAL A 94 0.16 4.05 -13.06
C VAL A 94 -1.16 4.82 -13.22
N ASP A 95 -2.21 4.15 -13.69
CA ASP A 95 -3.53 4.74 -13.89
C ASP A 95 -4.20 5.23 -12.58
N MET A 96 -3.69 4.82 -11.41
CA MET A 96 -4.19 5.24 -10.10
C MET A 96 -3.50 6.51 -9.55
N PHE A 97 -2.48 7.03 -10.26
CA PHE A 97 -1.70 8.19 -9.82
C PHE A 97 -1.71 9.27 -10.90
N GLU A 98 -2.42 10.36 -10.65
CA GLU A 98 -2.50 11.50 -11.59
C GLU A 98 -1.20 12.30 -11.54
N ASP A 99 -0.74 12.63 -10.33
CA ASP A 99 0.45 13.44 -10.11
C ASP A 99 1.54 12.72 -9.31
N ASP A 100 2.77 13.25 -9.38
CA ASP A 100 3.86 12.79 -8.53
C ASP A 100 3.57 13.00 -7.03
N SER A 101 2.75 13.99 -6.69
CA SER A 101 2.32 14.23 -5.32
C SER A 101 1.47 13.09 -4.75
N ASP A 102 0.71 12.39 -5.59
CA ASP A 102 -0.07 11.21 -5.20
C ASP A 102 0.85 10.02 -4.93
N LYS A 103 1.88 9.85 -5.76
CA LYS A 103 2.92 8.82 -5.59
C LYS A 103 3.67 9.02 -4.28
N VAL A 104 4.03 10.27 -3.97
CA VAL A 104 4.70 10.63 -2.70
C VAL A 104 3.77 10.38 -1.52
N THR A 105 2.50 10.81 -1.60
CA THR A 105 1.50 10.57 -0.54
C THR A 105 1.29 9.08 -0.28
N PHE A 106 1.20 8.29 -1.35
CA PHE A 106 1.10 6.84 -1.26
C PHE A 106 2.33 6.22 -0.62
N ALA A 107 3.54 6.67 -0.99
CA ALA A 107 4.76 6.18 -0.36
C ALA A 107 4.81 6.52 1.15
N ILE A 108 4.38 7.73 1.53
CA ILE A 108 4.29 8.17 2.93
C ILE A 108 3.34 7.29 3.74
N PHE A 109 2.23 6.83 3.15
CA PHE A 109 1.26 5.95 3.82
C PHE A 109 1.87 4.62 4.32
N TYR A 110 2.94 4.14 3.67
CA TYR A 110 3.64 2.93 4.10
C TYR A 110 4.79 3.18 5.07
N LEU A 111 4.99 4.43 5.50
CA LEU A 111 5.92 4.76 6.57
C LEU A 111 5.24 4.62 7.93
N LYS A 112 6.01 4.23 8.96
CA LYS A 112 5.56 4.21 10.36
C LYS A 112 6.68 4.61 11.31
N GLY A 113 6.29 5.03 12.51
CA GLY A 113 7.23 5.41 13.57
C GLY A 113 8.15 6.53 13.11
N PRO A 114 9.47 6.47 13.43
CA PRO A 114 10.39 7.60 13.18
C PRO A 114 10.42 8.08 11.73
N ALA A 115 10.24 7.17 10.77
CA ALA A 115 10.20 7.51 9.35
C ALA A 115 8.96 8.32 8.97
N PHE A 116 7.81 8.02 9.57
CA PHE A 116 6.60 8.80 9.36
C PHE A 116 6.68 10.12 10.13
N ASP A 117 7.16 10.12 11.38
CA ASP A 117 7.28 11.33 12.21
C ASP A 117 8.11 12.42 11.52
N TYR A 118 9.18 12.02 10.81
CA TYR A 118 9.96 12.94 9.97
C TYR A 118 9.15 13.48 8.78
N MET A 119 8.44 12.59 8.07
CA MET A 119 7.65 12.98 6.88
C MET A 119 6.38 13.75 7.23
N GLU A 120 5.86 13.58 8.44
CA GLU A 120 4.65 14.24 8.92
C GLU A 120 4.79 15.76 8.86
N ILE A 121 5.99 16.30 9.11
CA ILE A 121 6.24 17.75 9.06
C ILE A 121 5.94 18.31 7.65
N PHE A 122 6.40 17.61 6.62
CA PHE A 122 6.16 17.99 5.22
C PHE A 122 4.74 17.68 4.79
N PHE A 123 4.20 16.54 5.22
CA PHE A 123 2.84 16.13 4.90
C PHE A 123 1.78 17.07 5.50
N ARG A 124 2.02 17.58 6.72
CA ARG A 124 1.18 18.58 7.37
C ARG A 124 1.20 19.91 6.62
N ASP A 125 2.34 20.33 6.10
CA ASP A 125 2.46 21.54 5.27
C ASP A 125 1.72 21.35 3.93
N PHE A 126 1.89 20.19 3.30
CA PHE A 126 1.20 19.81 2.06
C PHE A 126 -0.33 19.81 2.19
N LYS A 127 -0.87 19.30 3.30
CA LYS A 127 -2.33 19.24 3.55
C LYS A 127 -2.92 20.48 4.20
N GLY A 128 -2.13 21.22 5.00
CA GLY A 128 -2.61 22.34 5.79
C GLY A 128 -2.61 23.68 5.04
N ASN A 129 -1.75 23.84 4.04
CA ASN A 129 -1.55 25.10 3.33
C ASN A 129 -1.87 24.98 1.84
N ALA A 130 -2.20 26.10 1.20
CA ALA A 130 -2.33 26.16 -0.25
C ALA A 130 -0.96 25.99 -0.92
N LYS A 131 -0.92 25.47 -2.17
CA LYS A 131 0.33 25.20 -2.91
C LYS A 131 1.28 26.41 -3.01
N ARG A 132 0.75 27.64 -2.96
CA ARG A 132 1.54 28.88 -3.01
C ARG A 132 2.29 29.17 -1.71
N ASP A 133 1.78 28.68 -0.59
CA ASP A 133 2.29 28.95 0.76
C ASP A 133 3.12 27.77 1.31
N TRP A 134 3.25 26.69 0.54
CA TRP A 134 4.11 25.57 0.90
C TRP A 134 5.56 26.02 1.07
N LYS A 135 6.22 25.44 2.08
CA LYS A 135 7.65 25.61 2.23
C LYS A 135 8.35 25.11 0.96
N PRO A 136 9.46 25.76 0.56
CA PRO A 136 10.17 25.40 -0.67
C PRO A 136 10.58 23.93 -0.69
N GLN A 137 11.00 23.39 0.45
CA GLN A 137 11.36 21.97 0.56
C GLN A 137 10.17 21.03 0.36
N THR A 138 9.00 21.34 0.95
CA THR A 138 7.76 20.57 0.75
C THR A 138 7.37 20.58 -0.73
N ARG A 139 7.41 21.75 -1.37
CA ARG A 139 7.08 21.88 -2.79
C ARG A 139 7.96 21.00 -3.67
N VAL A 140 9.28 21.09 -3.52
CA VAL A 140 10.22 20.29 -4.33
C VAL A 140 10.06 18.79 -4.06
N MET A 141 9.73 18.41 -2.83
CA MET A 141 9.56 17.01 -2.43
C MET A 141 8.28 16.36 -2.97
N PHE A 142 7.18 17.11 -3.06
CA PHE A 142 5.90 16.62 -3.57
C PHE A 142 5.73 16.85 -5.09
N ASP A 143 6.50 17.75 -5.71
CA ASP A 143 6.49 17.95 -7.17
C ASP A 143 7.29 16.86 -7.93
N ASP A 144 8.28 16.19 -7.31
CA ASP A 144 9.08 15.12 -7.95
C ASP A 144 9.32 13.93 -7.01
N PHE A 145 8.78 12.76 -7.39
CA PHE A 145 8.95 11.52 -6.64
C PHE A 145 10.43 11.07 -6.50
N LYS A 146 11.30 11.46 -7.44
CA LYS A 146 12.74 11.18 -7.37
C LYS A 146 13.41 11.96 -6.24
N VAL A 147 12.95 13.18 -5.97
CA VAL A 147 13.47 13.97 -4.84
C VAL A 147 13.08 13.31 -3.53
N TYR A 148 11.81 12.87 -3.39
CA TYR A 148 11.38 12.09 -2.23
C TYR A 148 12.28 10.88 -1.97
N LYS A 149 12.56 10.07 -3.01
CA LYS A 149 13.45 8.90 -2.89
C LYS A 149 14.85 9.29 -2.43
N ARG A 150 15.39 10.40 -2.96
CA ARG A 150 16.71 10.91 -2.59
C ARG A 150 16.75 11.32 -1.12
N CYS A 151 15.80 12.15 -0.67
CA CYS A 151 15.72 12.57 0.72
C CYS A 151 15.59 11.38 1.68
N LEU A 152 14.73 10.40 1.35
CA LEU A 152 14.57 9.22 2.19
C LEU A 152 15.85 8.34 2.22
N THR A 153 16.58 8.27 1.10
CA THR A 153 17.87 7.57 1.00
C THR A 153 19.00 8.34 1.69
N GLU A 154 18.95 9.65 1.77
CA GLU A 154 19.94 10.45 2.49
C GLU A 154 19.80 10.25 4.01
N ILE A 155 18.56 10.16 4.51
CA ILE A 155 18.28 10.04 5.94
C ILE A 155 18.46 8.60 6.44
N TYR A 156 17.93 7.63 5.69
CA TYR A 156 17.91 6.22 6.08
C TYR A 156 18.80 5.33 5.21
N GLY A 157 19.62 5.91 4.33
CA GLY A 157 20.56 5.18 3.52
C GLY A 157 21.57 4.43 4.37
N ASN A 158 21.92 3.23 3.94
CA ASN A 158 23.02 2.51 4.57
C ASN A 158 24.33 3.05 3.98
N VAL A 159 25.09 3.79 4.79
CA VAL A 159 26.40 4.33 4.40
C VAL A 159 27.40 3.19 4.11
N ASP A 160 27.23 2.05 4.79
CA ASP A 160 28.25 1.01 4.90
C ASP A 160 27.88 -0.34 4.30
N GLU A 161 27.00 -0.40 3.30
CA GLU A 161 26.60 -1.70 2.71
C GLU A 161 27.81 -2.49 2.17
N ARG A 162 28.81 -1.81 1.61
CA ARG A 162 30.07 -2.44 1.18
C ARG A 162 30.93 -2.88 2.36
N GLU A 163 30.98 -2.10 3.43
CA GLU A 163 31.74 -2.46 4.62
C GLU A 163 31.08 -3.62 5.38
N GLU A 164 29.75 -3.66 5.46
CA GLU A 164 29.00 -4.78 6.02
C GLU A 164 29.22 -6.04 5.20
N ALA A 165 29.12 -5.96 3.86
CA ALA A 165 29.39 -7.10 2.99
C ALA A 165 30.82 -7.64 3.17
N THR A 166 31.82 -6.75 3.23
CA THR A 166 33.22 -7.16 3.47
C THR A 166 33.43 -7.74 4.87
N ARG A 167 32.79 -7.18 5.91
CA ARG A 167 32.80 -7.74 7.28
C ARG A 167 32.16 -9.12 7.31
N ILE A 168 31.03 -9.33 6.63
CA ILE A 168 30.34 -10.62 6.54
C ILE A 168 31.25 -11.63 5.83
N VAL A 169 31.83 -11.29 4.68
CA VAL A 169 32.75 -12.17 3.93
C VAL A 169 33.98 -12.51 4.76
N ARG A 170 34.59 -11.53 5.44
CA ARG A 170 35.73 -11.77 6.34
C ARG A 170 35.35 -12.70 7.49
N LYS A 171 34.18 -12.52 8.10
CA LYS A 171 33.67 -13.38 9.19
C LYS A 171 33.37 -14.80 8.72
N LEU A 172 32.81 -14.97 7.51
CA LEU A 172 32.58 -16.28 6.90
C LEU A 172 33.90 -17.00 6.63
N ARG A 173 34.86 -16.31 5.99
CA ARG A 173 36.21 -16.83 5.75
C ARG A 173 36.92 -17.22 7.05
N MET A 174 36.73 -16.44 8.11
CA MET A 174 37.31 -16.75 9.42
C MET A 174 36.70 -18.02 10.03
N LYS A 175 35.38 -18.23 9.91
CA LYS A 175 34.72 -19.47 10.38
C LYS A 175 35.20 -20.72 9.63
N GLU A 176 35.41 -20.61 8.32
CA GLU A 176 36.01 -21.70 7.53
C GLU A 176 37.48 -21.93 7.89
N SER A 177 38.17 -20.88 8.32
CA SER A 177 39.58 -20.91 8.71
C SER A 177 39.80 -21.22 10.20
N TYR A 178 38.76 -21.46 11.01
CA TYR A 178 38.93 -21.88 12.40
C TYR A 178 39.24 -23.39 12.43
N PRO A 179 40.46 -23.78 12.84
CA PRO A 179 40.90 -25.16 12.84
C PRO A 179 40.50 -25.82 14.17
N GLU A 180 39.22 -25.73 14.58
CA GLU A 180 38.68 -26.54 15.69
C GLU A 180 38.83 -28.07 15.43
N TYR A 181 39.34 -28.44 14.25
CA TYR A 181 39.76 -29.78 13.86
C TYR A 181 41.27 -30.09 14.04
N ARG A 182 42.11 -29.20 14.60
CA ARG A 182 43.57 -29.42 14.67
C ARG A 182 44.19 -29.56 16.07
N ALA A 183 43.40 -29.62 17.14
CA ALA A 183 43.94 -29.71 18.51
C ALA A 183 43.41 -30.88 19.36
N THR A 184 42.86 -31.93 18.74
CA THR A 184 42.35 -33.13 19.46
C THR A 184 42.94 -34.46 18.95
N PHE A 185 44.16 -34.46 18.41
CA PHE A 185 44.96 -35.68 18.20
C PHE A 185 46.39 -35.50 18.68
#